data_AF-A0A2E5B3A3-F1
#
_entry.id   AF-A0A2E5B3A3-F1
#
_cell.length_a   1.000
_cell.length_b   1.000
_cell.length_c   1.000
_cell.angle_alpha   90.00
_cell.angle_beta   90.00
_cell.angle_gamma   90.00
#
_symmetry.space_group_name_H-M   'P 1'
#
loop_
_entity.id
_entity.type
_entity.pdbx_description
1 polymer ?
#
loop_
_entity_poly.entity_id
_entity_poly.type
_entity_poly.pdbx_seq_one_letter_code
_entity_poly.pdbx_strand_id
1 'polypeptide(L)' 'MKKLFFIIALILGFTVFSCKKDDGGGCTTCSSPETASFQVCEESDGNASVNGQNTGTPYDVYVSGLVEAGASCNN' A
#
# COMPACT_ATOMS: atom_id res chain seq x y z
N MET A 1 38.31 25.55 3.79
CA MET A 1 37.15 25.75 4.70
C MET A 1 35.85 25.62 3.92
N LYS A 2 35.00 24.66 4.34
CA LYS A 2 33.56 24.52 4.05
C LYS A 2 33.11 24.26 2.61
N LYS A 3 33.32 23.03 2.12
CA LYS A 3 32.37 22.36 1.20
C LYS A 3 32.25 20.88 1.58
N LEU A 4 32.03 20.65 2.87
CA LEU A 4 31.93 19.33 3.48
C LEU A 4 30.49 19.14 3.97
N PHE A 5 29.54 19.17 3.04
CA PHE A 5 28.13 18.83 3.30
C PHE A 5 27.49 18.15 2.08
N PHE A 6 28.30 17.38 1.34
CA PHE A 6 27.83 16.48 0.27
C PHE A 6 27.31 15.12 0.80
N ILE A 7 26.97 15.03 2.09
CA ILE A 7 26.60 13.77 2.75
C ILE A 7 25.43 14.03 3.71
N ILE A 8 24.27 14.40 3.16
CA ILE A 8 22.95 14.07 3.73
C ILE A 8 22.22 13.24 2.68
N ALA A 9 22.93 12.20 2.23
CA ALA A 9 22.39 11.01 1.60
C ALA A 9 22.54 9.90 2.65
N LEU A 10 21.68 9.93 3.66
CA LEU A 10 21.58 8.92 4.72
C LEU A 10 20.10 8.90 5.11
N ILE A 11 19.27 8.15 4.36
CA ILE A 11 18.91 6.76 4.67
C ILE A 11 18.17 6.70 6.00
N LEU A 12 16.87 6.33 5.94
CA LEU A 12 15.97 5.71 6.96
C LEU A 12 14.59 6.40 6.90
N GLY A 13 13.47 5.77 6.52
CA GLY A 13 13.14 4.36 6.28
C GLY A 13 12.78 4.09 4.81
N PHE A 14 13.05 2.91 4.27
CA PHE A 14 12.20 1.72 4.49
C PHE A 14 10.72 2.15 4.42
N THR A 15 10.01 1.91 3.32
CA THR A 15 9.75 0.56 2.82
C THR A 15 9.54 0.55 1.30
N VAL A 16 10.36 -0.26 0.62
CA VAL A 16 9.97 -1.13 -0.50
C VAL A 16 8.61 -0.85 -1.17
N PHE A 17 8.50 0.22 -1.97
CA PHE A 17 7.68 0.14 -3.18
C PHE A 17 8.48 -0.64 -4.23
N SER A 18 8.74 -1.92 -3.95
CA SER A 18 8.89 -2.88 -5.04
C SER A 18 7.49 -3.06 -5.61
N CYS A 19 7.10 -2.18 -6.53
CA CYS A 19 6.09 -2.47 -7.53
C CYS A 19 6.61 -3.66 -8.33
N LYS A 20 6.43 -4.87 -7.79
CA LYS A 20 6.50 -6.08 -8.59
C LYS A 20 5.09 -6.62 -8.66
N LYS A 21 4.47 -6.41 -9.82
CA LYS A 21 3.42 -7.20 -10.47
C LYS A 21 2.94 -6.35 -11.67
N ASP A 22 3.38 -6.48 -12.92
CA ASP A 22 3.61 -7.66 -13.77
C ASP A 22 2.88 -8.92 -13.29
N ASP A 23 1.68 -9.09 -13.85
CA ASP A 23 0.84 -10.29 -13.84
C ASP A 23 0.18 -10.66 -12.51
N GLY A 24 -1.02 -10.11 -12.31
CA GLY A 24 -2.05 -10.65 -11.42
C GLY A 24 -2.45 -9.71 -10.27
N GLY A 25 -3.52 -8.94 -10.49
CA GLY A 25 -4.19 -8.13 -9.48
C GLY A 25 -3.61 -6.72 -9.29
N GLY A 26 -4.45 -5.70 -9.37
CA GLY A 26 -4.04 -4.31 -9.07
C GLY A 26 -3.88 -4.09 -7.56
N CYS A 27 -3.00 -3.17 -7.18
CA CYS A 27 -2.90 -2.70 -5.79
C CYS A 27 -3.43 -1.27 -5.70
N THR A 28 -4.35 -1.02 -4.77
CA THR A 28 -4.90 0.30 -4.46
C THR A 28 -4.39 0.79 -3.12
N THR A 29 -4.13 2.10 -3.01
CA THR A 29 -3.77 2.70 -1.72
C THR A 29 -5.03 3.24 -1.05
N CYS A 30 -5.29 2.78 0.16
CA CYS A 30 -6.39 3.21 1.01
C CYS A 30 -5.87 4.05 2.18
N SER A 31 -6.62 5.06 2.59
CA SER A 31 -6.30 5.90 3.74
C SER A 31 -7.56 6.43 4.39
N SER A 32 -7.54 6.65 5.71
CA SER A 32 -8.68 7.17 6.45
C SER A 32 -8.20 8.28 7.39
N PRO A 33 -9.09 9.15 7.90
CA PRO A 33 -8.72 10.15 8.90
C PRO A 33 -8.09 9.52 10.16
N GLU A 34 -8.46 8.27 10.46
CA GLU A 34 -8.08 7.56 11.68
C GLU A 34 -6.88 6.61 11.50
N THR A 35 -6.44 6.35 10.25
CA THR A 35 -5.38 5.38 9.95
C THR A 35 -4.42 5.89 8.88
N ALA A 36 -3.13 5.65 9.06
CA ALA A 36 -2.13 5.93 8.03
C ALA A 36 -2.45 5.18 6.72
N SER A 37 -2.01 5.73 5.58
CA SER A 37 -2.23 5.09 4.28
C SER A 37 -1.62 3.70 4.24
N PHE A 38 -2.38 2.74 3.73
CA PHE A 38 -1.98 1.34 3.56
C PHE A 38 -2.35 0.84 2.17
N GLN A 39 -1.65 -0.19 1.72
CA GLN A 39 -1.91 -0.78 0.42
C GLN A 39 -2.78 -2.02 0.56
N VAL A 40 -3.79 -2.11 -0.30
CA VAL A 40 -4.62 -3.30 -0.51
C VAL A 40 -4.31 -3.81 -1.90
N CYS A 41 -3.93 -5.08 -2.02
CA CYS A 41 -3.65 -5.71 -3.30
C CYS A 41 -4.66 -6.82 -3.57
N GLU A 42 -4.99 -7.04 -4.83
CA GLU A 42 -5.69 -8.25 -5.25
C GLU A 42 -4.68 -9.39 -5.42
N GLU A 43 -4.88 -10.50 -4.71
CA GLU A 43 -4.08 -11.71 -4.86
C GLU A 43 -4.58 -12.56 -6.03
N SER A 44 -3.78 -13.55 -6.45
CA SER A 44 -4.13 -14.43 -7.58
C SER A 44 -5.41 -15.25 -7.34
N ASP A 45 -5.84 -15.41 -6.09
CA ASP A 45 -7.10 -16.04 -5.71
C ASP A 45 -8.31 -15.09 -5.69
N GLY A 46 -8.13 -13.79 -6.01
CA GLY A 46 -9.17 -12.77 -6.07
C GLY A 46 -9.50 -12.12 -4.71
N ASN A 47 -8.82 -12.54 -3.64
CA ASN A 47 -8.96 -11.91 -2.32
C ASN A 47 -8.05 -10.68 -2.17
N ALA A 48 -8.43 -9.77 -1.29
CA ALA A 48 -7.56 -8.70 -0.84
C ALA A 48 -6.42 -9.25 0.02
N SER A 49 -5.23 -8.72 -0.17
CA SER A 49 -4.14 -8.76 0.80
C SER A 49 -3.80 -7.36 1.29
N VAL A 50 -3.42 -7.26 2.56
CA VAL A 50 -2.90 -6.03 3.16
C VAL A 50 -1.50 -6.32 3.67
N ASN A 51 -0.51 -5.55 3.20
CA ASN A 51 0.91 -5.81 3.47
C ASN A 51 1.34 -7.25 3.13
N GLY A 52 0.78 -7.84 2.07
CA GLY A 52 1.08 -9.21 1.64
C GLY A 52 0.44 -10.31 2.48
N GLN A 53 -0.46 -9.97 3.41
CA GLN A 53 -1.26 -10.95 4.16
C GLN A 53 -2.65 -11.04 3.54
N ASN A 54 -2.99 -12.21 2.99
CA ASN A 54 -4.32 -12.47 2.43
C ASN A 54 -5.37 -12.38 3.55
N THR A 55 -6.40 -11.59 3.32
CA THR A 55 -7.50 -11.33 4.26
C THR A 55 -8.58 -12.42 4.24
N GLY A 56 -8.56 -13.29 3.22
CA GLY A 56 -9.63 -14.25 2.94
C GLY A 56 -10.93 -13.61 2.46
N THR A 57 -10.92 -12.32 2.18
CA THR A 57 -12.08 -11.54 1.73
C THR A 57 -11.86 -11.10 0.28
N PRO A 58 -12.87 -11.21 -0.61
CA PRO A 58 -12.76 -10.74 -1.99
C PRO A 58 -12.30 -9.28 -2.06
N TYR A 59 -11.39 -8.97 -3.00
CA TYR A 59 -10.78 -7.65 -3.09
C TYR A 59 -11.80 -6.51 -3.15
N ASP A 60 -12.80 -6.65 -4.02
CA ASP A 60 -13.84 -5.66 -4.26
C ASP A 60 -14.71 -5.41 -3.00
N VAL A 61 -15.01 -6.48 -2.26
CA VAL A 61 -15.77 -6.43 -1.00
C VAL A 61 -14.95 -5.73 0.09
N TYR A 62 -13.64 -6.05 0.17
CA TYR A 62 -12.75 -5.46 1.15
C TYR A 62 -12.59 -3.94 0.92
N VAL A 63 -12.34 -3.53 -0.33
CA VAL A 63 -12.23 -2.11 -0.70
C VAL A 63 -13.56 -1.38 -0.49
N SER A 64 -14.69 -1.97 -0.90
CA SER A 64 -16.01 -1.37 -0.68
C SER A 64 -16.31 -1.18 0.80
N GLY A 65 -16.03 -2.19 1.64
CA GLY A 65 -16.22 -2.08 3.09
C GLY A 65 -15.34 -1.01 3.73
N LEU A 66 -14.11 -0.82 3.25
CA LEU A 66 -13.25 0.28 3.68
C LEU A 66 -13.84 1.63 3.30
N VAL A 67 -14.35 1.79 2.07
CA VAL A 67 -14.98 3.03 1.62
C VAL A 67 -16.26 3.34 2.40
N GLU A 68 -17.10 2.33 2.65
CA GLU A 68 -18.30 2.46 3.49
C GLU A 68 -17.94 2.84 4.95
N ALA A 69 -16.80 2.37 5.44
CA ALA A 69 -16.25 2.77 6.74
C ALA A 69 -15.60 4.18 6.72
N GLY A 70 -15.56 4.86 5.57
CA GLY A 70 -15.02 6.21 5.43
C GLY A 70 -13.56 6.30 4.97
N ALA A 71 -12.97 5.20 4.53
CA ALA A 71 -11.66 5.22 3.88
C ALA A 71 -11.74 5.77 2.46
N SER A 72 -10.70 6.47 2.03
CA SER A 72 -10.47 6.85 0.64
C SER A 72 -9.46 5.90 0.01
N CYS A 73 -9.93 5.08 -0.94
CA CYS A 73 -9.12 4.15 -1.71
C CYS A 73 -8.95 4.68 -3.13
N ASN A 74 -7.72 5.04 -3.52
CA ASN A 74 -7.42 5.55 -4.86
C ASN A 74 -6.50 4.58 -5.61
N ASN A 75 -6.93 4.19 -6.81
CA ASN A 75 -6.19 3.34 -7.74
C ASN A 75 -5.28 4.20 -8.63
#